data_AF-A0A6G3RYJ9-F1
#
_entry.id   AF-A0A6G3RYJ9-F1
#
_cell.length_a   1.000
_cell.length_b   1.000
_cell.length_c   1.000
_cell.angle_alpha   90.00
_cell.angle_beta   90.00
_cell.angle_gamma   90.00
#
_symmetry.space_group_name_H-M   'P 1'
#
loop_
_entity.id
_entity.type
_entity.pdbx_description
1 polymer ?
#
loop_
_entity_poly.entity_id
_entity_poly.type
_entity_poly.pdbx_seq_one_letter_code
_entity_poly.pdbx_strand_id
1 'polypeptide(L)'
;MWRLGRLRRPRGRLAPAVLTQFRKITLTDLVNRKAITIRQLQLRDAQPAHPAAREALTRWTDTSPLRRAVAAALAHLEATHAPDSIYLHGEAVTGSRYTDTTWQTCIGLGWRHYTGIARRLREGTDWYEIVRPTRAQRLHTLHITAQDRSALPQW
;
A
#
# COMPACT_ATOMS: atom_id res chain seq x y z
N MET A 1 27.42 19.92 -46.29
CA MET A 1 27.06 20.61 -45.03
C MET A 1 25.59 20.33 -44.74
N TRP A 2 25.27 19.32 -43.91
CA TRP A 2 23.89 18.93 -43.57
C TRP A 2 23.72 18.75 -42.06
N ARG A 3 22.62 19.32 -41.53
CA ARG A 3 22.30 19.51 -40.12
C ARG A 3 21.97 18.20 -39.39
N LEU A 4 22.53 18.03 -38.19
CA LEU A 4 22.11 17.02 -37.20
C LEU A 4 20.74 17.40 -36.61
N GLY A 5 19.73 16.57 -36.89
CA GLY A 5 18.43 16.62 -36.24
C GLY A 5 18.54 16.17 -34.78
N ARG A 6 18.01 17.00 -33.86
CA ARG A 6 17.88 16.68 -32.43
C ARG A 6 16.93 15.50 -32.24
N LEU A 7 17.46 14.36 -31.79
CA LEU A 7 16.66 13.27 -31.23
C LEU A 7 16.00 13.74 -29.92
N ARG A 8 14.71 14.03 -30.01
CA ARG A 8 13.82 14.14 -28.84
C ARG A 8 13.83 12.81 -28.09
N ARG A 9 14.31 12.81 -26.84
CA ARG A 9 14.08 11.68 -25.91
C ARG A 9 12.57 11.56 -25.66
N PRO A 10 11.95 10.39 -25.89
CA PRO A 10 10.57 10.20 -25.48
C PRO A 10 10.55 10.06 -23.95
N ARG A 11 9.88 10.99 -23.26
CA ARG A 11 9.36 10.78 -21.90
C ARG A 11 8.21 9.78 -22.00
N GLY A 12 8.53 8.51 -22.19
CA GLY A 12 7.56 7.42 -22.23
C GLY A 12 7.22 6.97 -20.81
N ARG A 13 5.99 7.18 -20.37
CA ARG A 13 5.41 6.46 -19.22
C ARG A 13 5.48 4.97 -19.57
N LEU A 14 6.20 4.18 -18.77
CA LEU A 14 6.23 2.73 -18.95
C LEU A 14 4.81 2.16 -18.88
N ALA A 15 4.50 1.22 -19.77
CA ALA A 15 3.20 0.57 -19.81
C ALA A 15 2.87 -0.09 -18.44
N PRO A 16 1.59 -0.12 -18.00
CA PRO A 16 1.20 -0.66 -16.69
C PRO A 16 1.67 -2.10 -16.42
N ALA A 17 1.75 -2.93 -17.46
CA ALA A 17 2.25 -4.30 -17.37
C ALA A 17 3.76 -4.36 -17.04
N VAL A 18 4.55 -3.47 -17.64
CA VAL A 18 6.00 -3.35 -17.38
C VAL A 18 6.25 -2.82 -15.97
N LEU A 19 5.49 -1.82 -15.53
CA LEU A 19 5.55 -1.33 -14.14
C LEU A 19 5.20 -2.42 -13.13
N THR A 20 4.20 -3.25 -13.42
CA THR A 20 3.82 -4.38 -12.57
C THR A 20 4.94 -5.43 -12.48
N GLN A 21 5.63 -5.69 -13.59
CA GLN A 21 6.74 -6.65 -13.63
C GLN A 21 7.97 -6.14 -12.85
N PHE A 22 8.37 -4.87 -13.04
CA PHE A 22 9.47 -4.28 -12.28
C PHE A 22 9.22 -4.27 -10.78
N ARG A 23 7.99 -3.93 -10.35
CA ARG A 23 7.60 -3.93 -8.92
C ARG A 23 7.72 -5.30 -8.28
N LYS A 24 7.34 -6.36 -9.01
CA LYS A 24 7.47 -7.75 -8.55
C LYS A 24 8.94 -8.13 -8.38
N ILE A 25 9.79 -7.81 -9.36
CA ILE A 25 11.23 -8.13 -9.31
C ILE A 25 11.87 -7.52 -8.06
N THR A 26 11.59 -6.25 -7.75
CA THR A 26 12.17 -5.58 -6.59
C THR A 26 11.67 -6.16 -5.26
N LEU A 27 10.37 -6.46 -5.09
CA LEU A 27 9.90 -7.06 -3.84
C LEU A 27 10.41 -8.49 -3.64
N THR A 28 10.51 -9.27 -4.72
CA THR A 28 11.09 -10.61 -4.67
C THR A 28 12.57 -10.57 -4.28
N ASP A 29 13.35 -9.63 -4.81
CA ASP A 29 14.74 -9.42 -4.41
C ASP A 29 14.85 -9.07 -2.92
N LEU A 30 13.99 -8.18 -2.40
CA LEU A 30 13.97 -7.84 -0.97
C LEU A 30 13.62 -9.02 -0.07
N VAL A 31 12.70 -9.90 -0.50
CA VAL A 31 12.40 -11.15 0.22
C VAL A 31 13.61 -12.08 0.19
N ASN A 32 14.24 -12.26 -0.96
CA ASN A 32 15.39 -13.16 -1.12
C ASN A 32 16.59 -12.72 -0.26
N ARG A 33 16.80 -11.41 -0.12
CA ARG A 33 17.81 -10.83 0.77
C ARG A 33 17.38 -10.79 2.24
N LYS A 34 16.20 -11.29 2.58
CA LYS A 34 15.61 -11.25 3.92
C LYS A 34 15.46 -9.82 4.48
N ALA A 35 15.32 -8.82 3.61
CA ALA A 35 15.04 -7.44 4.02
C ALA A 35 13.57 -7.27 4.44
N ILE A 36 12.66 -8.02 3.81
CA ILE A 36 11.22 -8.00 4.12
C ILE A 36 10.64 -9.40 4.21
N THR A 37 9.51 -9.52 4.89
CA THR A 37 8.60 -10.66 4.76
C THR A 37 7.29 -10.23 4.11
N ILE A 38 6.72 -11.10 3.29
CA ILE A 38 5.41 -10.89 2.67
C ILE A 38 4.51 -12.08 3.04
N ARG A 39 3.38 -11.79 3.68
CA ARG A 39 2.35 -12.78 4.00
C ARG A 39 1.08 -12.44 3.24
N GLN A 40 0.51 -13.41 2.54
CA GLN A 40 -0.83 -13.25 1.97
C GLN A 40 -1.87 -13.56 3.04
N LEU A 41 -2.81 -12.64 3.23
CA LEU A 41 -3.94 -12.80 4.15
C LEU A 41 -5.23 -12.73 3.35
N GLN A 42 -6.22 -13.54 3.76
CA GLN A 42 -7.58 -13.41 3.27
C GLN A 42 -8.37 -12.53 4.24
N LEU A 43 -8.96 -11.46 3.73
CA LEU A 43 -9.81 -10.56 4.51
C LEU A 43 -11.25 -11.05 4.47
N ARG A 44 -11.89 -11.07 5.65
CA ARG A 44 -13.34 -11.27 5.75
C ARG A 44 -14.04 -9.98 5.39
N ASP A 45 -15.21 -10.10 4.77
CA ASP A 45 -16.06 -8.95 4.50
C ASP A 45 -16.67 -8.47 5.82
N ALA A 46 -16.22 -7.32 6.31
CA ALA A 46 -16.58 -6.79 7.62
C ALA A 46 -16.49 -5.26 7.61
N GLN A 47 -17.22 -4.63 8.52
CA GLN A 47 -17.18 -3.18 8.73
C GLN A 47 -16.34 -2.86 9.97
N PRO A 48 -15.51 -1.80 9.93
CA PRO A 48 -14.79 -1.34 11.10
C PRO A 48 -15.75 -0.73 12.12
N ALA A 49 -15.44 -0.89 13.40
CA ALA A 49 -16.17 -0.30 14.51
C ALA A 49 -15.72 1.13 14.81
N HIS A 50 -14.44 1.45 14.58
CA HIS A 50 -13.90 2.76 14.97
C HIS A 50 -14.54 3.90 14.18
N PRO A 51 -15.04 4.98 14.83
CA PRO A 51 -15.73 6.07 14.14
C PRO A 51 -14.91 6.72 13.03
N ALA A 52 -13.62 6.99 13.28
CA ALA A 52 -12.74 7.58 12.25
C ALA A 52 -12.48 6.63 11.06
N ALA A 53 -12.47 5.32 11.31
CA ALA A 53 -12.35 4.33 10.24
C ALA A 53 -13.60 4.30 9.37
N ARG A 54 -14.79 4.39 9.98
CA ARG A 54 -16.07 4.53 9.28
C ARG A 54 -16.15 5.84 8.49
N GLU A 55 -15.70 6.94 9.07
CA GLU A 55 -15.64 8.23 8.39
C GLU A 55 -14.73 8.17 7.15
N ALA A 56 -13.56 7.52 7.24
CA ALA A 56 -12.68 7.35 6.09
C ALA A 56 -13.30 6.56 4.92
N LEU A 57 -14.35 5.76 5.16
CA LEU A 57 -15.07 5.04 4.10
C LEU A 57 -16.00 5.95 3.27
N THR A 58 -16.38 7.13 3.78
CA THR A 58 -17.27 8.08 3.09
C THR A 58 -16.66 8.62 1.79
N ARG A 59 -15.33 8.50 1.64
CA ARG A 59 -14.57 8.78 0.40
C ARG A 59 -15.06 8.00 -0.83
N TRP A 60 -15.78 6.90 -0.62
CA TRP A 60 -16.26 6.03 -1.69
C TRP A 60 -17.75 5.71 -1.52
N THR A 61 -18.42 5.49 -2.65
CA THR A 61 -19.81 5.02 -2.68
C THR A 61 -19.95 3.60 -2.10
N ASP A 62 -21.16 3.25 -1.64
CA ASP A 62 -21.43 1.95 -1.01
C ASP A 62 -21.16 0.74 -1.92
N THR A 63 -21.29 0.91 -3.24
CA THR A 63 -21.02 -0.14 -4.24
C THR A 63 -19.57 -0.17 -4.72
N SER A 64 -18.70 0.67 -4.15
CA SER A 64 -17.30 0.75 -4.54
C SER A 64 -16.51 -0.47 -4.05
N PRO A 65 -15.78 -1.17 -4.93
CA PRO A 65 -14.89 -2.26 -4.52
C PRO A 65 -13.76 -1.75 -3.61
N LEU A 66 -13.37 -0.47 -3.71
CA LEU A 66 -12.38 0.14 -2.83
C LEU A 66 -12.94 0.31 -1.41
N ARG A 67 -14.19 0.76 -1.27
CA ARG A 67 -14.86 0.88 0.03
C ARG A 67 -14.89 -0.45 0.76
N ARG A 68 -15.36 -1.49 0.08
CA ARG A 68 -15.43 -2.85 0.61
C ARG A 68 -14.05 -3.37 1.04
N ALA A 69 -13.05 -3.21 0.16
CA ALA A 69 -11.67 -3.63 0.43
C ALA A 69 -11.09 -2.94 1.68
N VAL A 70 -11.26 -1.62 1.77
CA VAL A 70 -10.77 -0.83 2.90
C VAL A 70 -11.51 -1.17 4.18
N ALA A 71 -12.84 -1.31 4.14
CA ALA A 71 -13.63 -1.69 5.30
C ALA A 71 -13.15 -3.03 5.89
N ALA A 72 -12.97 -4.04 5.02
CA ALA A 72 -12.46 -5.35 5.41
C ALA A 72 -11.05 -5.28 6.02
N ALA A 73 -10.15 -4.45 5.47
CA ALA A 73 -8.81 -4.27 6.00
C ALA A 73 -8.80 -3.56 7.37
N LEU A 74 -9.57 -2.48 7.52
CA LEU A 74 -9.68 -1.76 8.78
C LEU A 74 -10.27 -2.64 9.87
N ALA A 75 -11.36 -3.36 9.57
CA ALA A 75 -11.97 -4.31 10.50
C ALA A 75 -11.00 -5.45 10.91
N HIS A 76 -10.17 -5.92 9.97
CA HIS A 76 -9.13 -6.90 10.29
C HIS A 76 -8.10 -6.33 11.26
N LEU A 77 -7.58 -5.13 11.01
CA LEU A 77 -6.60 -4.48 11.89
C LEU A 77 -7.15 -4.27 13.29
N GLU A 78 -8.38 -3.76 13.41
CA GLU A 78 -9.08 -3.60 14.69
C GLU A 78 -9.19 -4.92 15.46
N ALA A 79 -9.48 -6.03 14.78
CA ALA A 79 -9.63 -7.33 15.41
C ALA A 79 -8.28 -7.97 15.83
N THR A 80 -7.18 -7.64 15.17
CA THR A 80 -5.89 -8.30 15.41
C THR A 80 -4.95 -7.53 16.34
N HIS A 81 -4.87 -6.21 16.20
CA HIS A 81 -3.87 -5.42 16.93
C HIS A 81 -4.23 -3.95 17.14
N ALA A 82 -5.33 -3.45 16.55
CA ALA A 82 -5.90 -2.12 16.75
C ALA A 82 -4.85 -0.97 16.81
N PRO A 83 -4.18 -0.65 15.68
CA PRO A 83 -3.08 0.31 15.69
C PRO A 83 -3.58 1.74 15.98
N ASP A 84 -2.80 2.50 16.76
CA ASP A 84 -3.10 3.87 17.17
C ASP A 84 -3.10 4.85 15.98
N SER A 85 -2.31 4.54 14.94
CA SER A 85 -2.16 5.39 13.77
C SER A 85 -2.18 4.60 12.45
N ILE A 86 -3.16 4.94 11.61
CA ILE A 86 -3.40 4.32 10.31
C ILE A 86 -3.32 5.38 9.21
N TYR A 87 -2.48 5.10 8.21
CA TYR A 87 -2.40 5.87 6.97
C TYR A 87 -2.99 5.07 5.81
N LEU A 88 -4.17 5.47 5.36
CA LEU A 88 -4.91 4.81 4.30
C LEU A 88 -4.76 5.58 3.00
N HIS A 89 -4.14 4.96 2.01
CA HIS A 89 -4.19 5.41 0.62
C HIS A 89 -3.83 6.90 0.43
N GLY A 90 -2.80 7.38 1.11
CA GLY A 90 -2.36 8.79 1.01
C GLY A 90 -2.99 9.73 2.05
N GLU A 91 -3.86 9.24 2.93
CA GLU A 91 -4.50 10.07 3.95
C GLU A 91 -4.51 9.41 5.33
N ALA A 92 -4.38 10.23 6.37
CA ALA A 92 -4.54 9.78 7.76
C ALA A 92 -5.98 9.33 8.01
N VAL A 93 -6.16 8.28 8.82
CA VAL A 93 -7.47 7.79 9.28
C VAL A 93 -7.56 7.90 10.79
N THR A 94 -6.60 7.32 11.51
CA THR A 94 -6.42 7.46 12.96
C THR A 94 -5.03 8.00 13.23
N GLY A 95 -4.83 8.70 14.36
CA GLY A 95 -3.60 9.44 14.64
C GLY A 95 -3.62 10.87 14.09
N SER A 96 -2.67 11.70 14.52
CA SER A 96 -2.63 13.11 14.13
C SER A 96 -1.91 13.30 12.78
N ARG A 97 -2.55 14.05 11.88
CA ARG A 97 -1.98 14.45 10.57
C ARG A 97 -0.94 15.57 10.69
N TYR A 98 -0.96 16.32 11.80
CA TYR A 98 -0.21 17.57 11.98
C TYR A 98 0.98 17.46 12.92
N THR A 99 1.21 16.26 13.47
CA THR A 99 2.41 15.93 14.25
C THR A 99 3.34 15.07 13.40
N ASP A 100 4.61 14.94 13.79
CA ASP A 100 5.58 13.97 13.24
C ASP A 100 5.16 12.52 13.56
N THR A 101 3.98 12.15 13.11
CA THR A 101 3.37 10.85 13.37
C THR A 101 4.08 9.82 12.52
N THR A 102 4.89 9.00 13.17
CA THR A 102 5.32 7.72 12.60
C THR A 102 4.08 6.82 12.55
N TRP A 103 3.60 6.54 11.35
CA TRP A 103 2.43 5.69 11.16
C TRP A 103 2.77 4.26 11.56
N GLN A 104 1.97 3.62 12.40
CA GLN A 104 2.17 2.21 12.75
C GLN A 104 1.77 1.30 11.59
N THR A 105 0.72 1.67 10.85
CA THR A 105 0.22 0.88 9.72
C THR A 105 -0.15 1.74 8.52
N CYS A 106 0.24 1.28 7.34
CA CYS A 106 -0.17 1.83 6.04
C CYS A 106 -1.03 0.83 5.27
N ILE A 107 -2.10 1.33 4.64
CA ILE A 107 -2.95 0.53 3.73
C ILE A 107 -2.84 1.08 2.31
N GLY A 108 -2.31 0.25 1.40
CA GLY A 108 -2.20 0.50 -0.02
C GLY A 108 -3.30 -0.19 -0.84
N LEU A 109 -3.66 0.42 -1.96
CA LEU A 109 -4.67 -0.10 -2.90
C LEU A 109 -4.09 -0.17 -4.31
N GLY A 110 -4.08 -1.37 -4.90
CA GLY A 110 -3.72 -1.60 -6.31
C GLY A 110 -2.33 -1.10 -6.70
N TRP A 111 -1.36 -1.14 -5.79
CA TRP A 111 0.03 -0.71 -5.96
C TRP A 111 0.21 0.77 -6.31
N ARG A 112 -0.79 1.62 -6.04
CA ARG A 112 -0.75 3.05 -6.40
C ARG A 112 0.37 3.80 -5.67
N HIS A 113 0.71 3.39 -4.44
CA HIS A 113 1.74 3.99 -3.61
C HIS A 113 2.96 3.09 -3.43
N TYR A 114 3.27 2.25 -4.43
CA TYR A 114 4.39 1.32 -4.40
C TYR A 114 5.72 1.99 -4.00
N THR A 115 5.99 3.18 -4.54
CA THR A 115 7.21 3.94 -4.26
C THR A 115 7.30 4.43 -2.81
N GLY A 116 6.21 4.38 -2.04
CA GLY A 116 6.20 4.70 -0.62
C GLY A 116 6.52 3.53 0.29
N ILE A 117 6.46 2.28 -0.20
CA ILE A 117 6.55 1.07 0.64
C ILE A 117 7.90 1.00 1.36
N ALA A 118 9.01 1.08 0.64
CA ALA A 118 10.35 0.97 1.23
C ALA A 118 10.60 2.04 2.29
N ARG A 119 10.18 3.28 2.02
CA ARG A 119 10.27 4.39 2.98
C ARG A 119 9.47 4.12 4.25
N ARG A 120 8.21 3.70 4.13
CA ARG A 120 7.36 3.38 5.29
C ARG A 120 7.90 2.21 6.11
N LEU A 121 8.39 1.17 5.44
CA LEU A 121 9.02 0.03 6.11
C LEU A 121 10.29 0.45 6.89
N ARG A 122 11.10 1.38 6.37
CA ARG A 122 12.25 1.95 7.11
C ARG A 122 11.83 2.72 8.36
N GLU A 123 10.74 3.48 8.27
CA GLU A 123 10.13 4.22 9.39
C GLU A 123 9.55 3.26 10.46
N GLY A 124 9.51 1.95 10.19
CA GLY A 124 8.96 0.94 11.10
C GLY A 124 7.47 0.71 10.96
N THR A 125 6.88 1.19 9.87
CA THR A 125 5.47 1.02 9.54
C THR A 125 5.22 -0.30 8.83
N ASP A 126 4.22 -1.05 9.28
CA ASP A 126 3.71 -2.22 8.55
C ASP A 126 2.89 -1.81 7.33
N TRP A 127 2.99 -2.55 6.24
CA TRP A 127 2.25 -2.25 5.01
C TRP A 127 1.26 -3.36 4.64
N TYR A 128 0.00 -2.98 4.45
CA TYR A 128 -1.05 -3.85 3.94
C TYR A 128 -1.43 -3.44 2.52
N GLU A 129 -1.11 -4.27 1.53
CA GLU A 129 -1.43 -4.01 0.12
C GLU A 129 -2.61 -4.84 -0.35
N ILE A 130 -3.73 -4.18 -0.67
CA ILE A 130 -4.87 -4.81 -1.33
C ILE A 130 -4.64 -4.77 -2.84
N VAL A 131 -4.14 -5.87 -3.39
CA VAL A 131 -3.71 -5.98 -4.78
C VAL A 131 -4.86 -5.83 -5.78
N ARG A 132 -6.03 -6.41 -5.46
CA ARG A 132 -7.22 -6.39 -6.32
C ARG A 132 -8.49 -6.17 -5.49
N PRO A 133 -8.88 -4.91 -5.28
CA PRO A 133 -10.20 -4.58 -4.77
C PRO A 133 -11.27 -5.18 -5.70
N THR A 134 -12.27 -5.84 -5.12
CA THR A 134 -13.33 -6.55 -5.86
C THR A 134 -14.65 -6.43 -5.11
N ARG A 135 -15.76 -6.45 -5.85
CA ARG A 135 -17.11 -6.29 -5.28
C ARG A 135 -17.66 -7.57 -4.65
N ALA A 136 -17.31 -8.73 -5.20
CA ALA A 136 -17.96 -9.99 -4.85
C ALA A 136 -16.98 -11.11 -4.50
N GLN A 137 -15.75 -11.08 -5.03
CA GLN A 137 -14.79 -12.14 -4.79
C GLN A 137 -14.12 -12.00 -3.41
N ARG A 138 -13.42 -13.05 -2.99
CA ARG A 138 -12.60 -13.02 -1.77
C ARG A 138 -11.57 -11.90 -1.87
N LEU A 139 -11.43 -11.16 -0.77
CA LEU A 139 -10.44 -10.11 -0.66
C LEU A 139 -9.13 -10.69 -0.14
N HIS A 140 -8.05 -10.37 -0.82
CA HIS A 140 -6.70 -10.73 -0.40
C HIS A 140 -5.89 -9.46 -0.17
N THR A 141 -5.11 -9.46 0.90
CA THR A 141 -4.13 -8.43 1.18
C THR A 141 -2.76 -9.06 1.35
N LEU A 142 -1.72 -8.30 1.04
CA LEU A 142 -0.34 -8.65 1.37
C LEU A 142 0.06 -7.85 2.59
N HIS A 143 0.40 -8.53 3.67
CA HIS A 143 1.04 -7.93 4.83
C HIS A 143 2.56 -8.00 4.62
N ILE A 144 3.18 -6.83 4.50
CA ILE A 144 4.59 -6.64 4.24
C ILE A 144 5.20 -5.99 5.47
N THR A 145 6.23 -6.63 6.03
CA THR A 145 6.95 -6.14 7.21
C THR A 145 8.44 -6.15 6.95
N ALA A 146 9.16 -5.22 7.59
CA ALA A 146 10.62 -5.16 7.52
C ALA A 146 11.23 -6.20 8.48
N GLN A 147 12.21 -6.93 7.99
CA GLN A 147 13.06 -7.82 8.81
C GLN A 147 14.41 -7.16 9.07
N ASP A 148 14.99 -6.56 8.03
CA ASP A 148 16.20 -5.74 8.12
C ASP A 148 15.96 -4.40 7.43
N ARG A 149 15.85 -3.34 8.24
CA ARG A 149 15.59 -1.98 7.75
C ARG A 149 16.79 -1.37 7.05
N SER A 150 18.00 -1.81 7.37
CA SER A 150 19.24 -1.31 6.75
C SER A 150 19.41 -1.81 5.32
N ALA A 151 18.82 -2.96 5.01
CA ALA A 151 18.80 -3.55 3.67
C ALA A 151 17.70 -2.96 2.74
N LEU A 152 16.90 -1.99 3.21
CA LEU A 152 15.83 -1.38 2.41
C LEU A 152 16.35 -0.25 1.51
N PRO A 153 15.86 -0.15 0.26
CA PRO A 153 16.40 0.77 -0.75
C PRO A 153 15.91 2.20 -0.59
N GLN A 154 16.80 3.20 -0.69
CA GLN A 154 16.53 4.60 -0.32
C GLN A 154 15.63 5.44 -1.24
N TRP A 155 15.07 4.85 -2.31
CA TRP A 155 14.17 5.56 -3.22
C TRP A 155 12.81 5.91 -2.59
#